data_AF-A0A1S9SZN4-F1
#
_entry.id   AF-A0A1S9SZN4-F1
#
_cell.length_a   1.000
_cell.length_b   1.000
_cell.length_c   1.000
_cell.angle_alpha   90.00
_cell.angle_beta   90.00
_cell.angle_gamma   90.00
#
_symmetry.space_group_name_H-M   'P 1'
#
loop_
_entity.id
_entity.type
_entity.pdbx_description
1 polymer ?
#
loop_
_entity_poly.entity_id
_entity_poly.type
_entity_poly.pdbx_seq_one_letter_code
_entity_poly.pdbx_strand_id
1 'polypeptide(L)'
;MAIDIRRVFPKFYRVIPVEVQEDNGESKEYSCLADERGTVYSKEDVKALFEEIKEFYMREDMPNIDDYNKHMQLLDYMRCVSISLEEDETGKHLIPKARYTYKKFNSDKRNWSFKCNWCGEKVSSKTDEGYYSAYDRNFKVDNFDRGCSEDCAKLIWKDNFKHWAHEHGYSKFFA
;
A
#
# COMPACT_ATOMS: atom_id res chain seq x y z
N MET A 1 -6.84 -11.59 -25.97
CA MET A 1 -5.88 -12.40 -25.18
C MET A 1 -6.61 -13.63 -24.69
N ALA A 2 -6.17 -14.83 -25.08
CA ALA A 2 -6.75 -16.06 -24.55
C ALA A 2 -6.31 -16.20 -23.08
N ILE A 3 -7.28 -16.29 -22.16
CA ILE A 3 -7.00 -16.61 -20.77
C ILE A 3 -6.53 -18.07 -20.75
N ASP A 4 -5.29 -18.32 -20.33
CA ASP A 4 -4.84 -19.67 -20.06
C ASP A 4 -5.65 -20.21 -18.87
N ILE A 5 -6.63 -21.06 -19.17
CA ILE A 5 -7.57 -21.64 -18.20
C ILE A 5 -6.81 -22.37 -17.07
N ARG A 6 -5.56 -22.79 -17.31
CA ARG A 6 -4.69 -23.41 -16.29
C ARG A 6 -4.27 -22.45 -15.19
N ARG A 7 -4.43 -21.13 -15.36
CA ARG A 7 -4.02 -20.10 -14.39
C ARG A 7 -5.15 -19.57 -13.52
N VAL A 8 -6.38 -20.00 -13.77
CA VAL A 8 -7.57 -19.56 -13.03
C VAL A 8 -7.98 -20.68 -12.09
N PHE A 9 -8.12 -20.38 -10.80
CA PHE A 9 -8.77 -21.30 -9.89
C PHE A 9 -10.27 -21.35 -10.26
N PRO A 10 -10.79 -22.49 -10.77
CA PRO A 10 -12.00 -22.49 -11.60
C PRO A 10 -13.31 -22.41 -10.81
N LYS A 11 -13.28 -22.27 -9.49
CA LYS A 11 -14.44 -22.45 -8.62
C LYS A 11 -14.50 -21.36 -7.55
N PHE A 12 -15.66 -20.73 -7.41
CA PHE A 12 -15.99 -19.83 -6.30
C PHE A 12 -16.78 -20.59 -5.24
N TYR A 13 -16.43 -20.35 -3.98
CA TYR A 13 -17.11 -20.94 -2.83
C TYR A 13 -17.59 -19.86 -1.89
N ARG A 14 -18.71 -20.13 -1.22
CA ARG A 14 -19.26 -19.27 -0.18
C ARG A 14 -19.68 -20.10 1.01
N VAL A 15 -19.70 -19.47 2.17
CA VAL A 15 -20.31 -20.03 3.37
C VAL A 15 -21.78 -19.60 3.38
N ILE A 16 -22.70 -20.56 3.50
CA ILE A 16 -24.14 -20.32 3.60
C ILE A 16 -24.71 -20.97 4.86
N PRO A 17 -25.75 -20.39 5.48
CA PRO A 17 -26.47 -21.04 6.56
C PRO A 17 -27.37 -22.16 6.00
N VAL A 18 -27.43 -23.28 6.71
CA VAL A 18 -28.29 -24.44 6.40
C VAL A 18 -28.99 -24.86 7.68
N GLU A 19 -30.32 -24.83 7.66
CA GLU A 19 -31.14 -25.36 8.76
C GLU A 19 -31.39 -26.85 8.57
N VAL A 20 -31.10 -27.64 9.61
CA VAL A 20 -31.37 -29.08 9.66
C VAL A 20 -32.34 -29.34 10.79
N GLN A 21 -33.43 -30.03 10.50
CA GLN A 21 -34.34 -30.55 11.52
C GLN A 21 -33.77 -31.84 12.11
N GLU A 22 -33.66 -31.88 13.42
CA GLU A 22 -33.26 -33.05 14.17
C GLU A 22 -34.48 -33.93 14.50
N ASP A 23 -34.25 -35.21 14.77
CA ASP A 23 -35.30 -36.19 15.05
C ASP A 23 -36.15 -35.84 16.30
N ASN A 24 -35.64 -34.97 17.17
CA ASN A 24 -36.34 -34.44 18.35
C ASN A 24 -37.27 -33.25 18.03
N GLY A 25 -37.35 -32.81 16.78
CA GLY A 25 -38.15 -31.66 16.34
C GLY A 25 -37.46 -30.30 16.53
N GLU A 26 -36.23 -30.26 17.02
CA GLU A 26 -35.43 -29.04 17.08
C GLU A 26 -34.81 -28.73 15.72
N SER A 27 -34.69 -27.45 15.37
CA SER A 27 -33.90 -27.01 14.21
C SER A 27 -32.54 -26.49 14.68
N LYS A 28 -31.48 -26.88 13.97
CA LYS A 28 -30.14 -26.31 14.14
C LYS A 28 -29.64 -25.70 12.84
N GLU A 29 -29.03 -24.54 12.96
CA GLU A 29 -28.38 -23.85 11.84
C GLU A 29 -26.89 -24.22 11.79
N TYR A 30 -26.41 -24.58 10.60
CA TYR A 30 -25.02 -24.89 10.30
C TYR A 30 -24.48 -23.93 9.25
N SER A 31 -23.24 -23.48 9.41
CA SER A 31 -22.51 -22.74 8.36
C SER A 31 -21.77 -23.73 7.45
N CYS A 32 -22.25 -23.88 6.21
CA CYS A 32 -21.74 -24.87 5.27
C CYS A 32 -21.10 -24.22 4.04
N LEU A 33 -20.09 -24.88 3.46
CA LEU A 33 -19.54 -24.46 2.16
C LEU A 33 -20.49 -24.86 1.03
N ALA A 34 -20.70 -23.94 0.10
CA ALA A 34 -21.49 -24.17 -1.10
C ALA A 34 -20.84 -23.58 -2.36
N ASP A 35 -21.20 -24.13 -3.51
CA ASP A 35 -20.82 -23.60 -4.82
C ASP A 35 -21.60 -22.32 -5.20
N GLU A 36 -21.29 -21.78 -6.38
CA GLU A 36 -21.97 -20.61 -6.94
C GLU A 36 -23.47 -20.83 -7.18
N ARG A 37 -23.91 -22.08 -7.36
CA ARG A 37 -25.30 -22.48 -7.57
C ARG A 37 -26.05 -22.75 -6.25
N GLY A 38 -25.35 -22.76 -5.12
CA GLY A 38 -25.91 -23.04 -3.80
C GLY A 38 -25.92 -24.52 -3.42
N THR A 39 -25.24 -25.39 -4.18
CA THR A 39 -25.06 -26.80 -3.79
C THR A 39 -24.17 -26.89 -2.57
N VAL A 40 -24.68 -27.45 -1.48
CA VAL A 40 -23.91 -27.66 -0.23
C VAL A 40 -22.97 -28.85 -0.39
N TYR A 41 -21.70 -28.66 -0.07
CA TYR A 41 -20.70 -29.71 -0.16
C TYR A 41 -20.80 -30.71 0.99
N SER A 42 -20.61 -32.00 0.69
CA SER A 42 -20.41 -33.02 1.71
C SER A 42 -19.04 -32.88 2.37
N LYS A 43 -18.82 -33.61 3.47
CA LYS A 43 -17.52 -33.62 4.15
C LYS A 43 -16.40 -34.14 3.25
N GLU A 44 -16.69 -35.14 2.43
CA GLU A 44 -15.78 -35.74 1.46
C GLU A 44 -15.45 -34.75 0.34
N ASP A 45 -16.45 -34.04 -0.17
CA ASP A 45 -16.24 -33.01 -1.20
C ASP A 45 -15.37 -31.86 -0.67
N VAL A 46 -15.61 -31.42 0.57
CA VAL A 46 -14.80 -30.38 1.22
C VAL A 46 -13.35 -30.84 1.38
N LYS A 47 -13.10 -32.11 1.72
CA LYS A 47 -11.72 -32.64 1.81
C LYS A 47 -11.01 -32.64 0.46
N ALA A 48 -11.68 -33.15 -0.58
CA ALA A 48 -11.13 -33.15 -1.94
C ALA A 48 -10.83 -31.72 -2.41
N LEU A 49 -11.74 -30.79 -2.09
CA LEU A 49 -11.58 -29.38 -2.36
C LEU A 49 -10.32 -28.77 -1.70
N PHE A 50 -10.08 -29.07 -0.42
CA PHE A 50 -8.89 -28.54 0.25
C PHE A 50 -7.59 -29.03 -0.38
N GLU A 51 -7.53 -30.28 -0.85
CA GLU A 51 -6.35 -30.75 -1.58
C GLU A 51 -6.22 -30.06 -2.95
N GLU A 52 -7.32 -29.86 -3.70
CA GLU A 52 -7.28 -29.08 -4.96
C GLU A 52 -6.74 -27.64 -4.75
N ILE A 53 -7.23 -26.95 -3.70
CA ILE A 53 -6.76 -25.60 -3.34
C ILE A 53 -5.26 -25.63 -3.03
N LYS A 54 -4.85 -26.57 -2.18
CA LYS A 54 -3.46 -26.71 -1.76
C LYS A 54 -2.55 -26.99 -2.96
N GLU A 55 -2.89 -27.94 -3.82
CA GLU A 55 -2.13 -28.24 -5.03
C GLU A 55 -1.99 -27.01 -5.92
N PHE A 56 -3.07 -26.25 -6.11
CA PHE A 56 -3.05 -25.04 -6.92
C PHE A 56 -2.08 -23.98 -6.38
N TYR A 57 -2.15 -23.66 -5.09
CA TYR A 57 -1.30 -22.62 -4.48
C TYR A 57 0.16 -23.07 -4.30
N MET A 58 0.44 -24.38 -4.31
CA MET A 58 1.80 -24.93 -4.16
C MET A 58 2.53 -25.13 -5.50
N ARG A 59 1.94 -24.73 -6.63
CA ARG A 59 2.59 -24.81 -7.94
C ARG A 59 3.82 -23.92 -8.02
N GLU A 60 4.88 -24.41 -8.67
CA GLU A 60 6.11 -23.64 -8.87
C GLU A 60 5.91 -22.38 -9.72
N ASP A 61 4.94 -22.42 -10.65
CA ASP A 61 4.60 -21.27 -11.51
C ASP A 61 3.55 -20.34 -10.90
N MET A 62 3.19 -20.56 -9.64
CA MET A 62 2.26 -19.68 -8.92
C MET A 62 2.93 -18.29 -8.74
N PRO A 63 2.28 -17.20 -9.17
CA PRO A 63 2.81 -15.87 -8.93
C PRO A 63 2.90 -15.61 -7.43
N ASN A 64 3.87 -14.80 -7.01
CA ASN A 64 3.97 -14.39 -5.62
C ASN A 64 2.77 -13.49 -5.27
N ILE A 65 1.74 -14.09 -4.68
CA ILE A 65 0.49 -13.42 -4.32
C ILE A 65 0.71 -12.36 -3.23
N ASP A 66 1.66 -12.57 -2.32
CA ASP A 66 1.99 -11.58 -1.30
C ASP A 66 2.54 -10.29 -1.93
N ASP A 67 3.37 -10.45 -2.96
CA ASP A 67 3.90 -9.32 -3.73
C ASP A 67 2.80 -8.60 -4.50
N TYR A 68 1.90 -9.35 -5.14
CA TYR A 68 0.73 -8.79 -5.82
C TYR A 68 -0.15 -8.01 -4.83
N ASN A 69 -0.49 -8.59 -3.69
CA ASN A 69 -1.32 -7.96 -2.67
C ASN A 69 -0.67 -6.67 -2.14
N LYS A 70 0.63 -6.71 -1.86
CA LYS A 70 1.39 -5.51 -1.43
C LYS A 70 1.43 -4.45 -2.51
N HIS A 71 1.59 -4.82 -3.78
CA HIS A 71 1.57 -3.87 -4.88
C HIS A 71 0.19 -3.21 -5.01
N MET A 72 -0.89 -3.97 -4.89
CA MET A 72 -2.26 -3.42 -4.90
C MET A 72 -2.52 -2.47 -3.72
N GLN A 73 -2.03 -2.80 -2.52
CA GLN A 73 -2.08 -1.90 -1.35
C GLN A 73 -1.32 -0.60 -1.59
N LEU A 74 -0.12 -0.67 -2.20
CA LEU A 74 0.65 0.51 -2.61
C LEU A 74 -0.16 1.39 -3.58
N LEU A 75 -0.73 0.80 -4.63
CA LEU A 75 -1.50 1.55 -5.64
C LEU A 75 -2.74 2.20 -5.04
N ASP A 76 -3.46 1.50 -4.17
CA ASP A 76 -4.61 2.04 -3.44
C ASP A 76 -4.20 3.23 -2.56
N TYR A 77 -3.13 3.07 -1.80
CA TYR A 77 -2.59 4.14 -0.96
C TYR A 77 -2.22 5.37 -1.79
N MET A 78 -1.46 5.19 -2.88
CA MET A 78 -1.03 6.29 -3.76
C MET A 78 -2.21 7.05 -4.36
N ARG A 79 -3.27 6.33 -4.75
CA ARG A 79 -4.54 6.92 -5.18
C ARG A 79 -5.18 7.76 -4.09
N CYS A 80 -5.27 7.24 -2.86
CA CYS A 80 -5.82 7.97 -1.72
C CYS A 80 -5.07 9.28 -1.41
N VAL A 81 -3.74 9.30 -1.60
CA VAL A 81 -2.91 10.50 -1.38
C VAL A 81 -2.69 11.33 -2.66
N SER A 82 -3.44 10.99 -3.73
CA SER A 82 -3.41 11.65 -5.03
C SER A 82 -2.00 11.78 -5.62
N ILE A 83 -1.20 10.73 -5.51
CA ILE A 83 0.13 10.62 -6.12
C ILE A 83 0.04 9.66 -7.30
N SER A 84 0.42 10.13 -8.48
CA SER A 84 0.59 9.29 -9.65
C SER A 84 1.99 8.67 -9.61
N LEU A 85 2.06 7.36 -9.84
CA LEU A 85 3.32 6.65 -10.06
C LEU A 85 3.55 6.54 -11.57
N GLU A 86 4.76 6.87 -11.99
CA GLU A 86 5.26 6.60 -13.34
C GLU A 86 6.13 5.36 -13.26
N GLU A 87 6.13 4.54 -14.31
CA GLU A 87 6.96 3.33 -14.39
C GLU A 87 8.17 3.57 -15.30
N ASP A 88 9.29 2.93 -14.97
CA ASP A 88 10.44 2.83 -15.84
C ASP A 88 10.30 1.70 -16.88
N GLU A 89 11.29 1.54 -17.74
CA GLU A 89 11.31 0.51 -18.79
C GLU A 89 11.31 -0.93 -18.24
N THR A 90 11.63 -1.11 -16.95
CA THR A 90 11.65 -2.40 -16.27
C THR A 90 10.33 -2.72 -15.55
N GLY A 91 9.36 -1.79 -15.59
CA GLY A 91 8.07 -1.91 -14.89
C GLY A 91 8.15 -1.59 -13.40
N LYS A 92 9.24 -0.96 -12.93
CA LYS A 92 9.35 -0.44 -11.56
C LYS A 92 8.83 0.98 -11.48
N HIS A 93 8.23 1.34 -10.36
CA HIS A 93 7.77 2.69 -10.11
C HIS A 93 8.95 3.63 -9.89
N LEU A 94 8.92 4.79 -10.53
CA LEU A 94 9.80 5.89 -10.22
C LEU A 94 9.39 6.51 -8.88
N ILE A 95 10.38 7.02 -8.14
CA ILE A 95 10.09 7.85 -6.97
C ILE A 95 9.30 9.07 -7.44
N PRO A 96 8.13 9.37 -6.82
CA PRO A 96 7.29 10.44 -7.31
C PRO A 96 7.98 11.80 -7.23
N LYS A 97 7.47 12.75 -8.01
CA LYS A 97 7.95 14.13 -7.97
C LYS A 97 7.80 14.69 -6.56
N ALA A 98 8.90 15.22 -6.04
CA ALA A 98 8.95 15.78 -4.69
C ALA A 98 7.94 16.92 -4.51
N ARG A 99 7.27 16.93 -3.36
CA ARG A 99 6.31 17.97 -2.97
C ARG A 99 6.91 18.84 -1.89
N TYR A 100 6.94 20.14 -2.13
CA TYR A 100 7.43 21.13 -1.17
C TYR A 100 6.74 22.47 -1.39
N THR A 101 6.84 23.35 -0.41
CA THR A 101 6.25 24.69 -0.48
C THR A 101 7.26 25.70 0.03
N TYR A 102 7.51 26.75 -0.75
CA TYR A 102 8.27 27.90 -0.28
C TYR A 102 7.45 28.70 0.73
N LYS A 103 8.08 29.10 1.83
CA LYS A 103 7.49 29.89 2.91
C LYS A 103 8.38 31.10 3.17
N LYS A 104 7.85 32.29 2.92
CA LYS A 104 8.49 33.55 3.26
C LYS A 104 8.44 33.78 4.77
N PHE A 105 9.50 34.31 5.35
CA PHE A 105 9.47 34.75 6.75
C PHE A 105 8.56 35.97 6.89
N ASN A 106 7.86 36.06 8.02
CA ASN A 106 7.08 37.24 8.34
C ASN A 106 7.98 38.25 9.09
N SER A 107 8.18 39.43 8.50
CA SER A 107 9.02 40.51 9.05
C SER A 107 8.55 41.02 10.40
N ASP A 108 7.25 40.93 10.68
CA ASP A 108 6.62 41.53 11.85
C ASP A 108 6.56 40.55 13.04
N LYS A 109 7.06 39.33 12.85
CA LYS A 109 7.10 38.28 13.87
C LYS A 109 8.45 38.19 14.56
N ARG A 110 8.45 37.55 15.74
CA ARG A 110 9.66 37.25 16.51
C ARG A 110 10.68 36.53 15.62
N ASN A 111 11.93 36.98 15.73
CA ASN A 111 13.06 36.35 15.07
C ASN A 111 13.08 34.84 15.31
N TRP A 112 13.14 34.09 14.23
CA TRP A 112 13.14 32.63 14.26
C TRP A 112 14.23 32.10 13.33
N SER A 113 14.78 30.95 13.70
CA SER A 113 15.82 30.27 12.92
C SER A 113 15.74 28.77 13.14
N PHE A 114 16.23 28.01 12.18
CA PHE A 114 16.36 26.56 12.25
C PHE A 114 17.60 26.10 11.47
N LYS A 115 17.97 24.83 11.58
CA LYS A 115 18.98 24.21 10.72
C LYS A 115 18.28 23.41 9.63
N CYS A 116 18.71 23.58 8.38
CA CYS A 116 18.24 22.78 7.27
C CYS A 116 18.39 21.30 7.59
N ASN A 117 17.32 20.52 7.40
CA ASN A 117 17.30 19.10 7.69
C ASN A 117 18.21 18.26 6.77
N TRP A 118 18.67 18.84 5.65
CA TRP A 118 19.59 18.19 4.72
C TRP A 118 21.05 18.56 4.99
N CYS A 119 21.42 19.81 4.72
CA CYS A 119 22.81 20.27 4.76
C CYS A 119 23.25 20.83 6.13
N GLY A 120 22.31 21.00 7.07
CA GLY A 120 22.60 21.57 8.39
C GLY A 120 22.79 23.09 8.43
N GLU A 121 22.72 23.78 7.28
CA GLU A 121 22.85 25.23 7.17
C GLU A 121 21.81 25.95 8.04
N LYS A 122 22.23 27.01 8.73
CA LYS A 122 21.33 27.80 9.55
C LYS A 122 20.56 28.77 8.67
N VAL A 123 19.23 28.68 8.71
CA VAL A 123 18.32 29.62 8.05
C VAL A 123 17.65 30.47 9.12
N SER A 124 17.58 31.78 8.91
CA SER A 124 17.00 32.72 9.88
C SER A 124 16.20 33.82 9.21
N SER A 125 15.09 34.20 9.84
CA SER A 125 14.29 35.37 9.45
C SER A 125 15.03 36.70 9.46
N LYS A 126 16.24 36.76 10.03
CA LYS A 126 17.10 37.96 10.04
C LYS A 126 17.94 38.12 8.77
N THR A 127 18.31 37.01 8.16
CA THR A 127 19.32 36.94 7.09
C THR A 127 18.73 36.47 5.78
N ASP A 128 17.67 35.66 5.86
CA ASP A 128 17.09 34.95 4.73
C ASP A 128 15.66 35.42 4.48
N GLU A 129 15.24 35.44 3.22
CA GLU A 129 13.88 35.84 2.84
C GLU A 129 12.84 34.77 3.23
N GLY A 130 13.21 33.50 3.14
CA GLY A 130 12.31 32.38 3.36
C GLY A 130 13.02 31.05 3.40
N TYR A 131 12.23 29.99 3.33
CA TYR A 131 12.69 28.61 3.36
C TYR A 131 11.71 27.68 2.65
N TYR A 132 12.11 26.43 2.43
CA TYR A 132 11.24 25.42 1.83
C TYR A 132 10.76 24.44 2.89
N SER A 133 9.45 24.15 2.89
CA SER A 133 8.82 23.12 3.71
C SER A 133 8.68 21.85 2.85
N ALA A 134 9.38 20.78 3.20
CA ALA A 134 9.33 19.48 2.52
C ALA A 134 8.41 18.49 3.25
N TYR A 135 7.46 19.01 4.02
CA TYR A 135 6.53 18.23 4.81
C TYR A 135 5.44 17.62 3.94
N ASP A 136 5.32 16.30 4.00
CA ASP A 136 4.21 15.55 3.44
C ASP A 136 3.62 14.63 4.51
N ARG A 137 2.43 15.00 5.00
CA ARG A 137 1.73 14.30 6.08
C ARG A 137 1.44 12.83 5.78
N ASN A 138 1.45 12.47 4.50
CA ASN A 138 1.19 11.10 4.07
C ASN A 138 2.39 10.19 4.39
N PHE A 139 3.61 10.70 4.22
CA PHE A 139 4.84 9.93 4.39
C PHE A 139 5.48 10.08 5.76
N LYS A 140 5.05 11.06 6.56
CA LYS A 140 5.64 11.31 7.87
C LYS A 140 4.64 11.97 8.81
N VAL A 141 4.50 11.42 10.02
CA VAL A 141 3.51 11.86 11.01
C VAL A 141 3.99 13.09 11.80
N ASP A 142 5.30 13.22 12.09
CA ASP A 142 5.74 14.11 13.19
C ASP A 142 6.73 15.25 12.87
N ASN A 143 7.15 15.49 11.62
CA ASN A 143 8.24 16.46 11.36
C ASN A 143 7.90 17.63 10.43
N PHE A 144 8.26 18.84 10.87
CA PHE A 144 8.37 20.03 10.02
C PHE A 144 9.73 20.07 9.34
N ASP A 145 9.98 19.13 8.43
CA ASP A 145 11.23 19.10 7.67
C ASP A 145 11.34 20.30 6.73
N ARG A 146 12.48 21.00 6.83
CA ARG A 146 12.73 22.28 6.14
C ARG A 146 14.07 22.30 5.42
N GLY A 147 14.05 22.77 4.18
CA GLY A 147 15.21 23.02 3.32
C GLY A 147 15.60 24.49 3.31
N CYS A 148 16.91 24.79 3.27
CA CYS A 148 17.39 26.15 2.97
C CYS A 148 17.21 26.51 1.49
N SER A 149 17.25 25.50 0.60
CA SER A 149 17.05 25.64 -0.84
C SER A 149 16.01 24.65 -1.35
N GLU A 150 15.58 24.88 -2.60
CA GLU A 150 14.70 23.95 -3.32
C GLU A 150 15.31 22.55 -3.45
N ASP A 151 16.61 22.47 -3.73
CA ASP A 151 17.31 21.19 -3.86
C ASP A 151 17.38 20.43 -2.54
N CYS A 152 17.64 21.12 -1.43
CA CYS A 152 17.57 20.51 -0.11
C CYS A 152 16.14 19.98 0.17
N ALA A 153 15.11 20.74 -0.18
CA ALA A 153 13.73 20.30 0.03
C ALA A 153 13.37 19.06 -0.82
N LYS A 154 13.84 19.00 -2.08
CA LYS A 154 13.69 17.82 -2.94
C LYS A 154 14.35 16.58 -2.33
N LEU A 155 15.57 16.73 -1.82
CA LEU A 155 16.32 15.62 -1.22
C LEU A 155 15.65 15.13 0.06
N ILE A 156 15.24 16.05 0.95
CA ILE A 156 14.54 15.70 2.19
C ILE A 156 13.24 14.94 1.90
N TRP A 157 12.43 15.44 0.95
CA TRP A 157 11.18 14.77 0.60
C TRP A 157 11.43 13.37 0.03
N LYS A 158 12.42 13.22 -0.86
CA LYS A 158 12.76 11.91 -1.45
C LYS A 158 13.23 10.92 -0.39
N ASP A 159 14.01 11.37 0.58
CA ASP A 159 14.46 10.51 1.68
C ASP A 159 13.31 10.10 2.60
N ASN A 160 12.41 11.03 2.92
CA ASN A 160 11.18 10.72 3.65
C ASN A 160 10.32 9.69 2.91
N PHE A 161 10.15 9.84 1.60
CA PHE A 161 9.42 8.87 0.77
C PHE A 161 10.09 7.49 0.78
N LYS A 162 11.40 7.43 0.58
CA LYS A 162 12.16 6.17 0.60
C LYS A 162 12.07 5.47 1.94
N HIS A 163 12.16 6.22 3.03
CA HIS A 163 12.01 5.69 4.38
C HIS A 163 10.61 5.12 4.60
N TRP A 164 9.58 5.89 4.26
CA TRP A 164 8.19 5.41 4.31
C TRP A 164 7.98 4.13 3.49
N ALA A 165 8.49 4.09 2.25
CA ALA A 165 8.37 2.92 1.37
C ALA A 165 9.10 1.70 1.97
N HIS A 166 10.23 1.91 2.64
CA HIS A 166 10.95 0.85 3.34
C HIS A 166 10.18 0.31 4.54
N GLU A 167 9.68 1.19 5.42
CA GLU A 167 8.92 0.81 6.61
C GLU A 167 7.65 0.01 6.27
N HIS A 168 7.03 0.29 5.12
CA HIS A 168 5.83 -0.42 4.67
C HIS A 168 6.13 -1.63 3.75
N GLY A 169 7.41 -1.92 3.50
CA GLY A 169 7.83 -3.06 2.67
C GLY A 169 7.55 -2.90 1.17
N TYR A 170 7.49 -1.65 0.69
CA TYR A 170 7.25 -1.29 -0.71
C TYR A 170 8.53 -1.03 -1.50
N SER A 171 9.71 -0.96 -0.88
CA SER A 171 10.97 -0.58 -1.54
C SER A 171 11.25 -1.34 -2.84
N LYS A 172 10.89 -2.62 -2.92
CA LYS A 172 11.14 -3.45 -4.11
C LYS A 172 10.39 -3.00 -5.36
N PHE A 173 9.27 -2.29 -5.18
CA PHE A 173 8.43 -1.80 -6.28
C PHE A 173 8.98 -0.52 -6.90
N PHE A 174 10.01 0.08 -6.31
CA PHE A 174 10.62 1.31 -6.79
C PHE A 174 12.01 1.08 -7.38
N ALA A 175 12.38 1.94 -8.34
CA ALA A 175 13.71 2.04 -8.94
C ALA A 175 14.66 2.93 -8.11
#